data_AF-A0A4V2EJ96-F1
#
_entry.id   AF-A0A4V2EJ96-F1
#
_cell.length_a   1.000
_cell.length_b   1.000
_cell.length_c   1.000
_cell.angle_alpha   90.00
_cell.angle_beta   90.00
_cell.angle_gamma   90.00
#
_symmetry.space_group_name_H-M   'P 1'
#
loop_
_entity.id
_entity.type
_entity.pdbx_description
1 polymer ?
#
loop_
_entity_poly.entity_id
_entity_poly.type
_entity_poly.pdbx_seq_one_letter_code
_entity_poly.pdbx_strand_id
1 'polypeptide(L)'
;MRPLFALMAILLLSLPTFGKEFSSFSQAKKYLNKTLPQDATTLYCGCKIKRQGKKLIPDANSCGYTPRKPYTHSGKPNSRATRIEWEHIVSAWEFGHQLKCWQDGGRKNCRKVSAKFRKMEADINNLAPAIGEINGDRSNYRFGVLPNTEYKHGACLVKVNFKLRRVEPPNFAKKRIADAYFYMQKTYGLKISKKQQQLLTTWQK
;
A
#
# COMPACT_ATOMS: atom_id res chain seq x y z
N MET A 1 -41.76 -15.04 52.40
CA MET A 1 -40.78 -15.61 51.44
C MET A 1 -40.65 -14.62 50.28
N ARG A 2 -39.51 -13.93 50.13
CA ARG A 2 -39.25 -12.98 49.03
C ARG A 2 -38.16 -13.58 48.14
N PRO A 3 -38.35 -13.73 46.82
CA PRO A 3 -37.31 -14.25 45.95
C PRO A 3 -36.28 -13.13 45.67
N LEU A 4 -35.03 -13.35 46.07
CA LEU A 4 -33.89 -12.56 45.60
C LEU A 4 -33.65 -12.90 44.12
N PHE A 5 -33.93 -11.95 43.22
CA PHE A 5 -33.45 -12.03 41.84
C PHE A 5 -31.98 -11.56 41.81
N ALA A 6 -31.06 -12.50 41.69
CA ALA A 6 -29.65 -12.19 41.43
C ALA A 6 -29.48 -11.76 39.96
N LEU A 7 -29.23 -10.46 39.73
CA LEU A 7 -28.81 -9.95 38.43
C LEU A 7 -27.38 -10.44 38.15
N MET A 8 -27.25 -11.44 37.29
CA MET A 8 -25.97 -11.93 36.81
C MET A 8 -25.47 -10.99 35.70
N ALA A 9 -24.57 -10.06 36.04
CA ALA A 9 -23.92 -9.18 35.07
C ALA A 9 -23.00 -9.99 34.16
N ILE A 10 -23.41 -10.19 32.90
CA ILE A 10 -22.58 -10.82 31.87
C ILE A 10 -21.51 -9.81 31.43
N LEU A 11 -20.30 -9.95 31.96
CA LEU A 11 -19.13 -9.21 31.51
C LEU A 11 -18.72 -9.74 30.12
N LEU A 12 -19.07 -9.01 29.06
CA LEU A 12 -18.56 -9.27 27.70
C LEU A 12 -17.06 -8.98 27.67
N LEU A 13 -16.23 -9.99 27.95
CA LEU A 13 -14.79 -9.94 27.71
C LEU A 13 -14.56 -9.87 26.19
N SER A 14 -14.37 -8.66 25.68
CA SER A 14 -13.83 -8.43 24.34
C SER A 14 -12.39 -8.93 24.30
N LEU A 15 -12.19 -10.15 23.83
CA LEU A 15 -10.85 -10.68 23.55
C LEU A 15 -10.17 -9.76 22.54
N PRO A 16 -8.94 -9.27 22.80
CA PRO A 16 -8.21 -8.51 21.81
C PRO A 16 -7.95 -9.42 20.61
N THR A 17 -8.56 -9.11 19.47
CA THR A 17 -8.24 -9.78 18.21
C THR A 17 -6.84 -9.33 17.82
N PHE A 18 -5.82 -10.10 18.17
CA PHE A 18 -4.46 -9.85 17.69
C PHE A 18 -4.45 -10.02 16.17
N GLY A 19 -4.31 -8.90 15.46
CA GLY A 19 -4.15 -8.90 14.02
C GLY A 19 -2.94 -9.74 13.61
N LYS A 20 -3.00 -10.36 12.43
CA LYS A 20 -1.93 -11.22 11.94
C LYS A 20 -0.65 -10.41 11.72
N GLU A 21 0.35 -10.64 12.57
CA GLU A 21 1.68 -10.03 12.44
C GLU A 21 2.64 -10.93 11.62
N PHE A 22 3.60 -10.30 10.96
CA PHE A 22 4.62 -10.97 10.15
C PHE A 22 6.01 -10.48 10.55
N SER A 23 6.98 -11.39 10.60
CA SER A 23 8.36 -11.04 10.95
C SER A 23 9.19 -10.55 9.75
N SER A 24 8.66 -10.69 8.52
CA SER A 24 9.32 -10.18 7.32
C SER A 24 8.33 -9.87 6.19
N PHE A 25 8.72 -8.94 5.30
CA PHE A 25 7.95 -8.61 4.10
C PHE A 25 7.72 -9.81 3.18
N SER A 26 8.66 -10.76 3.13
CA SER A 26 8.50 -11.98 2.32
C SER A 26 7.34 -12.85 2.82
N GLN A 27 7.23 -13.02 4.15
CA GLN A 27 6.12 -13.77 4.75
C GLN A 27 4.79 -13.06 4.55
N ALA A 28 4.74 -11.73 4.75
CA ALA A 28 3.55 -10.93 4.48
C ALA A 28 3.07 -11.09 3.02
N LYS A 29 3.98 -10.95 2.04
CA LYS A 29 3.67 -11.17 0.62
C LYS A 29 3.19 -12.59 0.32
N LYS A 30 3.81 -13.61 0.92
CA LYS A 30 3.41 -15.01 0.73
C LYS A 30 1.97 -15.22 1.22
N TYR A 31 1.64 -14.68 2.40
CA TYR A 31 0.28 -14.71 2.94
C TYR A 31 -0.69 -13.96 2.02
N LEU A 32 -0.39 -12.71 1.69
CA LEU A 32 -1.24 -11.87 0.86
C LEU A 32 -1.45 -12.46 -0.54
N ASN A 33 -0.44 -13.06 -1.16
CA ASN A 33 -0.62 -13.79 -2.41
C ASN A 33 -1.59 -14.96 -2.24
N LYS A 34 -1.54 -15.70 -1.13
CA LYS A 34 -2.44 -16.84 -0.87
C LYS A 34 -3.87 -16.37 -0.59
N THR A 35 -4.04 -15.30 0.16
CA THR A 35 -5.35 -14.85 0.67
C THR A 35 -5.98 -13.70 -0.11
N LEU A 36 -5.34 -13.23 -1.19
CA LEU A 36 -5.91 -12.18 -2.03
C LEU A 36 -7.32 -12.61 -2.53
N PRO A 37 -8.38 -11.84 -2.20
CA PRO A 37 -9.74 -12.09 -2.65
C PRO A 37 -9.85 -12.18 -4.17
N GLN A 38 -10.82 -12.94 -4.68
CA GLN A 38 -10.99 -13.12 -6.14
C GLN A 38 -11.44 -11.84 -6.84
N ASP A 39 -12.20 -11.00 -6.15
CA ASP A 39 -12.71 -9.71 -6.60
C ASP A 39 -11.72 -8.56 -6.36
N ALA A 40 -10.52 -8.85 -5.81
CA ALA A 40 -9.54 -7.82 -5.53
C ALA A 40 -9.06 -7.12 -6.80
N THR A 41 -8.95 -5.79 -6.69
CA THR A 41 -8.48 -4.93 -7.77
C THR A 41 -7.19 -4.20 -7.39
N THR A 42 -6.44 -3.76 -8.42
CA THR A 42 -5.21 -2.98 -8.21
C THR A 42 -5.51 -1.59 -7.63
N LEU A 43 -4.68 -1.14 -6.69
CA LEU A 43 -4.87 0.10 -5.93
C LEU A 43 -5.09 1.33 -6.83
N TYR A 44 -4.27 1.48 -7.88
CA TYR A 44 -4.23 2.71 -8.66
C TYR A 44 -5.07 2.69 -9.93
N CYS A 45 -5.44 1.51 -10.44
CA CYS A 45 -6.13 1.40 -11.73
C CYS A 45 -7.45 0.62 -11.66
N GLY A 46 -7.76 -0.03 -10.53
CA GLY A 46 -8.99 -0.82 -10.43
C GLY A 46 -9.01 -2.07 -11.31
N CYS A 47 -7.89 -2.45 -11.93
CA CYS A 47 -7.80 -3.67 -12.74
C CYS A 47 -8.06 -4.91 -11.88
N LYS A 48 -8.86 -5.85 -12.40
CA LYS A 48 -8.99 -7.20 -11.87
C LYS A 48 -7.61 -7.88 -11.87
N ILE A 49 -7.40 -8.78 -10.92
CA ILE A 49 -6.14 -9.50 -10.76
C ILE A 49 -6.34 -10.97 -11.08
N LYS A 50 -5.60 -11.47 -12.08
CA LYS A 50 -5.61 -12.89 -12.44
C LYS A 50 -4.44 -13.62 -11.78
N ARG A 51 -4.62 -14.91 -11.50
CA ARG A 51 -3.57 -15.81 -11.00
C ARG A 51 -3.02 -16.63 -12.16
N GLN A 52 -1.71 -16.60 -12.35
CA GLN A 52 -1.00 -17.44 -13.31
C GLN A 52 0.11 -18.20 -12.57
N GLY A 53 -0.19 -19.44 -12.17
CA GLY A 53 0.64 -20.19 -11.23
C GLY A 53 0.83 -19.42 -9.92
N LYS A 54 2.08 -19.14 -9.53
CA LYS A 54 2.41 -18.35 -8.33
C LYS A 54 2.39 -16.83 -8.56
N LYS A 55 2.19 -16.38 -9.80
CA LYS A 55 2.22 -14.97 -10.18
C LYS A 55 0.82 -14.37 -10.16
N LEU A 56 0.76 -13.10 -9.77
CA LEU A 56 -0.42 -12.26 -9.90
C LEU A 56 -0.19 -11.33 -11.10
N ILE A 57 -1.13 -11.28 -12.03
CA ILE A 57 -1.06 -10.48 -13.25
C ILE A 57 -2.27 -9.53 -13.32
N PRO A 58 -2.08 -8.27 -13.76
CA PRO A 58 -3.21 -7.37 -13.97
C PRO A 58 -3.99 -7.76 -15.23
N ASP A 59 -5.31 -7.73 -15.14
CA ASP A 59 -6.18 -7.84 -16.31
C ASP A 59 -6.40 -6.45 -16.93
N ALA A 60 -5.52 -6.05 -17.85
CA ALA A 60 -5.54 -4.71 -18.45
C ALA A 60 -6.88 -4.38 -19.13
N ASN A 61 -7.53 -5.37 -19.75
CA ASN A 61 -8.83 -5.20 -20.42
C ASN A 61 -9.95 -4.83 -19.45
N SER A 62 -9.85 -5.20 -18.17
CA SER A 62 -10.87 -4.89 -17.16
C SER A 62 -10.90 -3.43 -16.71
N CYS A 63 -9.85 -2.66 -17.02
CA CYS A 63 -9.64 -1.29 -16.52
C CYS A 63 -9.09 -0.33 -17.59
N GLY A 64 -8.80 -0.80 -18.80
CA GLY A 64 -8.18 -0.01 -19.87
C GLY A 64 -6.74 0.44 -19.58
N TYR A 65 -5.98 -0.29 -18.75
CA TYR A 65 -4.58 0.02 -18.50
C TYR A 65 -3.73 -0.17 -19.76
N THR A 66 -2.86 0.80 -20.05
CA THR A 66 -1.82 0.68 -21.08
C THR A 66 -0.47 1.07 -20.50
N PRO A 67 0.62 0.30 -20.72
CA PRO A 67 1.92 0.65 -20.18
C PRO A 67 2.45 1.97 -20.75
N ARG A 68 3.00 2.82 -19.88
CA ARG A 68 3.69 4.04 -20.31
C ARG A 68 5.01 3.73 -20.99
N LYS A 69 5.70 2.68 -20.52
CA LYS A 69 6.95 2.15 -21.09
C LYS A 69 6.77 0.66 -21.37
N PRO A 70 6.19 0.28 -22.52
CA PRO A 70 5.96 -1.12 -22.86
C PRO A 70 7.26 -1.92 -23.03
N TYR A 71 8.37 -1.25 -23.37
CA TYR A 71 9.69 -1.86 -23.55
C TYR A 71 10.75 -1.20 -22.66
N THR A 72 11.78 -1.95 -22.29
CA THR A 72 12.99 -1.44 -21.63
C THR A 72 13.88 -0.71 -22.64
N HIS A 73 14.91 0.00 -22.15
CA HIS A 73 15.92 0.63 -23.01
C HIS A 73 16.66 -0.38 -23.92
N SER A 74 16.67 -1.66 -23.54
CA SER A 74 17.24 -2.76 -24.33
C SER A 74 16.24 -3.43 -25.27
N GLY A 75 15.05 -2.84 -25.49
CA GLY A 75 14.02 -3.37 -26.39
C GLY A 75 13.24 -4.58 -25.87
N LYS A 76 13.50 -5.03 -24.64
CA LYS A 76 12.78 -6.18 -24.05
C LYS A 76 11.42 -5.75 -23.48
N PRO A 77 10.39 -6.61 -23.49
CA PRO A 77 9.12 -6.29 -22.85
C PRO A 77 9.30 -5.90 -21.38
N ASN A 78 8.63 -4.83 -20.95
CA ASN A 78 8.68 -4.36 -19.58
C ASN A 78 7.93 -5.31 -18.66
N SER A 79 8.66 -6.23 -18.02
CA SER A 79 8.09 -7.22 -17.09
C SER A 79 7.34 -6.62 -15.88
N ARG A 80 7.54 -5.34 -15.56
CA ARG A 80 6.79 -4.67 -14.48
C ARG A 80 5.39 -4.26 -14.91
N ALA A 81 5.17 -4.03 -16.20
CA ALA A 81 3.86 -3.72 -16.73
C ALA A 81 2.90 -4.93 -16.72
N THR A 82 3.43 -6.15 -16.59
CA THR A 82 2.66 -7.41 -16.72
C THR A 82 2.54 -8.20 -15.41
N ARG A 83 2.94 -7.62 -14.28
CA ARG A 83 2.85 -8.27 -12.97
C ARG A 83 2.33 -7.35 -11.89
N ILE A 84 1.69 -7.93 -10.88
CA ILE A 84 1.36 -7.24 -9.64
C ILE A 84 2.57 -7.23 -8.72
N GLU A 85 2.82 -6.07 -8.12
CA GLU A 85 3.76 -5.88 -7.03
C GLU A 85 3.02 -5.36 -5.80
N TRP A 86 3.44 -5.80 -4.61
CA TRP A 86 2.87 -5.31 -3.36
C TRP A 86 3.42 -3.92 -3.05
N GLU A 87 2.55 -2.93 -3.18
CA GLU A 87 2.80 -1.52 -2.89
C GLU A 87 2.80 -1.27 -1.40
N HIS A 88 3.83 -0.57 -0.92
CA HIS A 88 3.83 0.05 0.40
C HIS A 88 3.15 1.43 0.27
N ILE A 89 1.88 1.54 0.67
CA ILE A 89 1.10 2.79 0.50
C ILE A 89 1.86 3.98 1.13
N VAL A 90 2.19 3.87 2.42
CA VAL A 90 3.27 4.64 3.03
C VAL A 90 4.58 3.96 2.64
N SER A 91 5.39 4.63 1.82
CA SER A 91 6.59 4.00 1.26
C SER A 91 7.59 3.56 2.34
N ALA A 92 8.36 2.50 2.07
CA ALA A 92 9.39 2.04 3.00
C ALA A 92 10.45 3.11 3.32
N TRP A 93 10.71 4.00 2.38
CA TRP A 93 11.57 5.16 2.62
C TRP A 93 10.92 6.10 3.63
N GLU A 94 9.63 6.42 3.51
CA GLU A 94 8.96 7.39 4.38
C GLU A 94 9.00 6.97 5.85
N PHE A 95 8.70 5.72 6.17
CA PHE A 95 8.77 5.22 7.56
C PHE A 95 10.17 4.77 8.02
N GLY A 96 11.15 4.70 7.12
CA GLY A 96 12.45 4.10 7.39
C GLY A 96 13.65 5.06 7.35
N HIS A 97 13.62 6.09 6.50
CA HIS A 97 14.81 6.86 6.14
C HIS A 97 15.45 7.61 7.32
N GLN A 98 14.69 7.94 8.36
CA GLN A 98 15.22 8.62 9.55
C GLN A 98 15.82 7.67 10.60
N LEU A 99 15.69 6.35 10.39
CA LEU A 99 16.25 5.36 11.32
C LEU A 99 17.76 5.24 11.14
N LYS A 100 18.49 5.03 12.24
CA LYS A 100 19.94 4.80 12.22
C LYS A 100 20.34 3.66 11.27
N CYS A 101 19.60 2.54 11.29
CA CYS A 101 19.84 1.42 10.36
C CYS A 101 19.79 1.84 8.89
N TRP A 102 19.01 2.86 8.53
CA TRP A 102 18.88 3.30 7.15
C TRP A 102 20.06 4.18 6.76
N GLN A 103 20.54 5.02 7.68
CA GLN A 103 21.76 5.79 7.48
C GLN A 103 22.98 4.85 7.31
N ASP A 104 23.01 3.74 8.03
CA ASP A 104 24.13 2.78 8.04
C ASP A 104 24.13 1.78 6.86
N GLY A 105 23.17 1.85 5.94
CA GLY A 105 23.13 0.91 4.81
C GLY A 105 21.75 0.70 4.17
N GLY A 106 20.88 1.70 4.29
CA GLY A 106 19.58 1.77 3.66
C GLY A 106 18.60 0.67 4.10
N ARG A 107 17.59 0.47 3.26
CA ARG A 107 16.55 -0.56 3.46
C ARG A 107 17.11 -1.96 3.69
N LYS A 108 18.21 -2.31 2.99
CA LYS A 108 18.86 -3.63 3.12
C LYS A 108 19.40 -3.83 4.53
N ASN A 109 20.06 -2.83 5.11
CA ASN A 109 20.54 -2.90 6.48
C ASN A 109 19.38 -2.92 7.49
N CYS A 110 18.37 -2.04 7.33
CA CYS A 110 17.22 -2.03 8.23
C CYS A 110 16.47 -3.37 8.30
N ARG A 111 16.34 -4.09 7.17
CA ARG A 111 15.77 -5.44 7.16
C ARG A 111 16.56 -6.41 8.05
N LYS A 112 17.88 -6.28 8.12
CA LYS A 112 18.75 -7.16 8.92
C LYS A 112 18.69 -6.79 10.41
N VAL A 113 18.85 -5.51 10.74
CA VAL A 113 19.16 -5.11 12.12
C VAL A 113 17.99 -4.50 12.90
N SER A 114 16.95 -4.00 12.23
CA SER A 114 15.86 -3.28 12.90
C SER A 114 14.56 -4.08 12.94
N ALA A 115 14.22 -4.62 14.12
CA ALA A 115 12.93 -5.28 14.36
C ALA A 115 11.75 -4.32 14.11
N LYS A 116 11.87 -3.06 14.57
CA LYS A 116 10.88 -2.00 14.31
C LYS A 116 10.64 -1.81 12.81
N PHE A 117 11.70 -1.69 12.01
CA PHE A 117 11.58 -1.55 10.57
C PHE A 117 10.93 -2.76 9.92
N ARG A 118 11.33 -3.98 10.29
CA ARG A 118 10.73 -5.22 9.77
C ARG A 118 9.23 -5.29 10.06
N LYS A 119 8.82 -4.90 11.28
CA LYS A 119 7.40 -4.86 11.67
C LYS A 119 6.60 -3.90 10.78
N MET A 120 7.07 -2.66 10.63
CA MET A 120 6.45 -1.67 9.73
C MET A 120 6.39 -2.13 8.26
N GLU A 121 7.48 -2.75 7.78
CA GLU A 121 7.57 -3.20 6.39
C GLU A 121 6.66 -4.40 6.09
N ALA A 122 6.43 -5.26 7.07
CA ALA A 122 5.63 -6.47 6.94
C ALA A 122 4.14 -6.26 7.29
N ASP A 123 3.76 -5.06 7.70
CA ASP A 123 2.38 -4.73 8.09
C ASP A 123 1.45 -4.70 6.88
N ILE A 124 0.50 -5.64 6.85
CA ILE A 124 -0.42 -5.82 5.73
C ILE A 124 -1.44 -4.68 5.57
N ASN A 125 -1.69 -3.88 6.62
CA ASN A 125 -2.56 -2.71 6.54
C ASN A 125 -1.96 -1.60 5.66
N ASN A 126 -0.65 -1.64 5.43
CA ASN A 126 0.07 -0.73 4.54
C ASN A 126 0.38 -1.35 3.17
N LEU A 127 -0.15 -2.54 2.87
CA LEU A 127 0.12 -3.27 1.63
C LEU A 127 -1.11 -3.35 0.73
N ALA A 128 -0.90 -3.06 -0.55
CA ALA A 128 -1.94 -3.18 -1.57
C ALA A 128 -1.36 -3.74 -2.88
N PRO A 129 -2.15 -4.50 -3.67
CA PRO A 129 -1.70 -4.91 -4.99
C PRO A 129 -1.67 -3.71 -5.94
N ALA A 130 -0.56 -3.51 -6.66
CA ALA A 130 -0.44 -2.49 -7.69
C ALA A 130 0.22 -3.07 -8.94
N ILE A 131 -0.08 -2.50 -10.11
CA ILE A 131 0.68 -2.80 -11.33
C ILE A 131 2.14 -2.40 -11.11
N GLY A 132 3.07 -3.28 -11.42
CA GLY A 132 4.49 -3.08 -11.13
C GLY A 132 5.07 -1.82 -11.77
N GLU A 133 4.67 -1.47 -13.01
CA GLU A 133 5.12 -0.23 -13.66
C GLU A 133 4.73 1.00 -12.84
N ILE A 134 3.48 1.07 -12.38
CA ILE A 134 2.95 2.21 -11.62
C ILE A 134 3.55 2.27 -10.22
N ASN A 135 3.74 1.13 -9.54
CA ASN A 135 4.52 1.06 -8.29
C ASN A 135 5.93 1.65 -8.51
N GLY A 136 6.56 1.31 -9.62
CA GLY A 136 7.85 1.87 -10.05
C GLY A 136 7.86 3.36 -10.27
N ASP A 137 6.91 3.84 -11.07
CA ASP A 137 6.74 5.25 -11.40
C ASP A 137 6.42 6.07 -10.15
N ARG A 138 5.64 5.51 -9.20
CA ARG A 138 5.34 6.13 -7.91
C ARG A 138 6.58 6.28 -7.04
N SER A 139 7.50 5.32 -7.04
CA SER A 139 8.74 5.37 -6.26
C SER A 139 8.48 5.63 -4.76
N ASN A 140 9.07 6.68 -4.18
CA ASN A 140 8.74 7.21 -2.84
C ASN A 140 8.07 8.59 -2.90
N TYR A 141 7.40 8.90 -4.02
CA TYR A 141 6.74 10.18 -4.22
C TYR A 141 5.55 10.33 -3.26
N ARG A 142 5.37 11.57 -2.77
CA ARG A 142 4.24 11.91 -1.92
C ARG A 142 2.96 11.99 -2.75
N PHE A 143 1.85 11.66 -2.11
CA PHE A 143 0.55 11.87 -2.74
C PHE A 143 0.16 13.34 -2.74
N GLY A 144 -0.54 13.77 -3.79
CA GLY A 144 -1.11 15.12 -3.88
C GLY A 144 -1.87 15.34 -5.17
N VAL A 145 -2.60 16.45 -5.23
CA VAL A 145 -3.37 16.83 -6.42
C VAL A 145 -2.44 17.35 -7.53
N LEU A 146 -2.73 16.98 -8.77
CA LEU A 146 -2.00 17.26 -9.99
C LEU A 146 -2.98 17.67 -11.12
N PRO A 147 -3.53 18.90 -11.08
CA PRO A 147 -4.52 19.33 -12.06
C PRO A 147 -3.95 19.34 -13.49
N ASN A 148 -2.70 19.78 -13.64
CA ASN A 148 -2.02 19.98 -14.92
C ASN A 148 -1.13 18.79 -15.33
N THR A 149 -1.37 17.59 -14.78
CA THR A 149 -0.62 16.38 -15.18
C THR A 149 -1.52 15.45 -15.97
N GLU A 150 -1.06 15.06 -17.14
CA GLU A 150 -1.75 14.13 -18.03
C GLU A 150 -1.71 12.70 -17.49
N TYR A 151 -2.70 11.90 -17.91
CA TYR A 151 -2.69 10.47 -17.73
C TYR A 151 -1.69 9.83 -18.69
N LYS A 152 -0.91 8.86 -18.21
CA LYS A 152 0.13 8.20 -19.01
C LYS A 152 -0.04 6.69 -19.11
N HIS A 153 -1.11 6.14 -18.52
CA HIS A 153 -1.28 4.70 -18.32
C HIS A 153 -2.61 4.18 -18.93
N GLY A 154 -2.99 4.71 -20.09
CA GLY A 154 -4.28 4.43 -20.73
C GLY A 154 -5.45 5.06 -19.96
N ALA A 155 -6.52 4.30 -19.75
CA ALA A 155 -7.69 4.72 -18.97
C ALA A 155 -7.47 4.71 -17.45
N CYS A 156 -6.30 4.26 -16.98
CA CYS A 156 -5.97 4.33 -15.56
C CYS A 156 -5.76 5.78 -15.12
N LEU A 157 -6.62 6.24 -14.21
CA LEU A 157 -6.67 7.64 -13.76
C LEU A 157 -5.59 8.04 -12.74
N VAL A 158 -4.48 7.29 -12.67
CA VAL A 158 -3.32 7.70 -11.88
C VAL A 158 -2.52 8.75 -12.63
N LYS A 159 -2.10 9.80 -11.94
CA LYS A 159 -1.20 10.82 -12.49
C LYS A 159 0.13 10.76 -11.75
N VAL A 160 1.23 10.70 -12.50
CA VAL A 160 2.59 10.70 -11.93
C VAL A 160 3.36 11.88 -12.50
N ASN A 161 3.79 12.79 -11.64
CA ASN A 161 4.66 13.89 -12.01
C ASN A 161 6.07 13.67 -11.45
N PHE A 162 6.98 13.24 -12.31
CA PHE A 162 8.37 12.92 -11.95
C PHE A 162 9.17 14.14 -11.49
N LYS A 163 8.94 15.31 -12.12
CA LYS A 163 9.64 16.56 -11.77
C LYS A 163 9.22 17.06 -10.40
N LEU A 164 7.92 17.03 -10.09
CA LEU A 164 7.37 17.41 -8.79
C LEU A 164 7.48 16.30 -7.73
N ARG A 165 7.93 15.10 -8.13
CA ARG A 165 7.99 13.90 -7.27
C ARG A 165 6.67 13.67 -6.52
N ARG A 166 5.57 13.67 -7.28
CA ARG A 166 4.20 13.57 -6.75
C ARG A 166 3.34 12.62 -7.56
N VAL A 167 2.41 11.95 -6.88
CA VAL A 167 1.39 11.11 -7.50
C VAL A 167 0.00 11.56 -7.07
N GLU A 168 -0.92 11.67 -8.02
CA GLU A 168 -2.34 11.78 -7.74
C GLU A 168 -3.00 10.42 -8.02
N PRO A 169 -3.54 9.74 -6.99
CA PRO A 169 -4.28 8.50 -7.18
C PRO A 169 -5.71 8.78 -7.67
N PRO A 170 -6.40 7.80 -8.27
CA PRO A 170 -7.81 7.93 -8.62
C PRO A 170 -8.68 8.11 -7.37
N ASN A 171 -9.87 8.70 -7.54
CA ASN A 171 -10.77 9.03 -6.42
C ASN A 171 -11.10 7.82 -5.54
N PHE A 172 -11.40 6.66 -6.14
CA PHE A 172 -11.74 5.44 -5.39
C PHE A 172 -10.61 4.94 -4.47
N ALA A 173 -9.36 5.32 -4.72
CA ALA A 173 -8.20 4.88 -3.94
C ALA A 173 -7.83 5.84 -2.81
N LYS A 174 -8.29 7.10 -2.87
CA LYS A 174 -7.89 8.19 -1.95
C LYS A 174 -8.19 7.85 -0.50
N LYS A 175 -9.39 7.33 -0.20
CA LYS A 175 -9.78 6.94 1.16
C LYS A 175 -8.88 5.85 1.73
N ARG A 176 -8.68 4.76 0.99
CA ARG A 176 -7.79 3.66 1.42
C ARG A 176 -6.36 4.14 1.67
N ILE A 177 -5.87 5.07 0.84
CA ILE A 177 -4.54 5.66 1.03
C ILE A 177 -4.49 6.47 2.32
N ALA A 178 -5.48 7.34 2.56
CA ALA A 178 -5.57 8.12 3.79
C ALA A 178 -5.65 7.22 5.04
N ASP A 179 -6.50 6.20 5.01
CA ASP A 179 -6.65 5.22 6.10
C ASP A 179 -5.32 4.52 6.43
N ALA A 180 -4.56 4.11 5.41
CA ALA A 180 -3.25 3.49 5.62
C ALA A 180 -2.22 4.47 6.23
N TYR A 181 -2.21 5.74 5.81
CA TYR A 181 -1.35 6.76 6.41
C TYR A 181 -1.70 7.02 7.88
N PHE A 182 -2.99 7.21 8.19
CA PHE A 182 -3.42 7.45 9.57
C PHE A 182 -3.23 6.22 10.45
N TYR A 183 -3.42 5.01 9.92
CA TYR A 183 -3.05 3.78 10.59
C TYR A 183 -1.56 3.76 10.92
N MET A 184 -0.68 4.02 9.94
CA MET A 184 0.77 4.02 10.18
C MET A 184 1.21 5.12 11.17
N GLN A 185 0.53 6.28 11.16
CA GLN A 185 0.72 7.34 12.16
C GLN A 185 0.33 6.86 13.56
N LYS A 186 -0.87 6.32 13.73
CA LYS A 186 -1.38 5.83 15.02
C LYS A 186 -0.55 4.66 15.56
N THR A 187 -0.22 3.69 14.71
CA THR A 187 0.42 2.43 15.11
C THR A 187 1.93 2.58 15.32
N TYR A 188 2.61 3.41 14.53
CA TYR A 188 4.08 3.48 14.54
C TYR A 188 4.64 4.88 14.84
N GLY A 189 3.78 5.86 15.07
CA GLY A 189 4.21 7.24 15.29
C GLY A 189 4.77 7.89 14.03
N LEU A 190 4.32 7.49 12.84
CA LEU A 190 4.72 8.12 11.58
C LEU A 190 4.44 9.63 11.62
N LYS A 191 5.49 10.45 11.44
CA LYS A 191 5.35 11.90 11.34
C LYS A 191 4.85 12.28 9.95
N ILE A 192 3.61 12.78 9.88
CA ILE A 192 3.00 13.30 8.66
C ILE A 192 3.05 14.83 8.71
N SER A 193 3.53 15.47 7.64
CA SER A 193 3.54 16.94 7.58
C SER A 193 2.12 17.52 7.61
N LYS A 194 1.93 18.71 8.18
CA LYS A 194 0.61 19.39 8.25
C LYS A 194 -0.13 19.44 6.91
N LYS A 195 0.58 19.78 5.83
CA LYS A 195 0.02 19.82 4.46
C LYS A 195 -0.48 18.45 4.00
N GLN A 196 0.31 17.40 4.21
CA GLN A 196 -0.07 16.04 3.85
C GLN A 196 -1.25 15.55 4.72
N GLN A 197 -1.25 15.91 6.00
CA GLN A 197 -2.33 15.58 6.92
C GLN A 197 -3.67 16.19 6.48
N GLN A 198 -3.68 17.49 6.15
CA GLN A 198 -4.88 18.16 5.62
C GLN A 198 -5.43 17.46 4.37
N LEU A 199 -4.55 17.15 3.40
CA LEU A 199 -4.93 16.42 2.19
C LEU A 199 -5.56 15.06 2.51
N LEU A 200 -4.91 14.28 3.37
CA LEU A 200 -5.39 12.94 3.73
C LEU A 200 -6.70 13.00 4.52
N THR A 201 -6.89 14.00 5.39
CA THR A 201 -8.16 14.21 6.09
C THR A 201 -9.29 14.51 5.10
N THR A 202 -9.03 15.30 4.05
CA THR A 202 -10.03 15.51 2.98
C THR A 202 -10.34 14.21 2.24
N TRP A 203 -9.33 13.37 2.00
CA TRP A 203 -9.48 12.10 1.29
C TRP A 203 -10.11 10.98 2.10
N GLN A 204 -10.09 11.06 3.43
CA GLN A 204 -10.64 10.05 4.32
C GLN A 204 -12.17 10.13 4.46
N LYS A 205 -12.75 11.29 4.16
CA LYS A 205 -14.19 11.49 4.12
C LYS A 205 -14.80 10.72 2.95
#